data_AF-A0A1G2J9H0-F1
#
_entry.id   AF-A0A1G2J9H0-F1
#
_cell.length_a   1.000
_cell.length_b   1.000
_cell.length_c   1.000
_cell.angle_alpha   90.00
_cell.angle_beta   90.00
_cell.angle_gamma   90.00
#
_symmetry.space_group_name_H-M   'P 1'
#
loop_
_entity.id
_entity.type
_entity.pdbx_description
1 polymer ?
#
loop_
_entity_poly.entity_id
_entity_poly.type
_entity_poly.pdbx_seq_one_letter_code
_entity_poly.pdbx_strand_id
1 'polypeptide(L)'
;MQKGFTLIELLVVIAIIAVLAAVILFSVVQYINKGKDSSIQGNLAVLVPAGEAFYNIGNTYENFCSGNAVTNAISQMPENPSGICAGNDAGLCCNVIENGSAWMACAKGFTDPTKAFCADSRGIKGIVSIYNCFQGVIYMCNLYSE
;
A
#
# COMPACT_ATOMS: atom_id res chain seq x y z
N MET A 1 -47.85 33.46 -6.02
CA MET A 1 -47.86 32.74 -4.73
C MET A 1 -46.71 31.76 -4.74
N GLN A 2 -45.69 31.96 -3.89
CA GLN A 2 -44.60 30.99 -3.74
C GLN A 2 -45.12 29.81 -2.90
N LYS A 3 -45.10 28.61 -3.47
CA LYS A 3 -45.32 27.38 -2.70
C LYS A 3 -44.09 27.17 -1.81
N GLY A 4 -44.25 27.35 -0.50
CA GLY A 4 -43.25 26.92 0.48
C GLY A 4 -43.26 25.40 0.61
N PHE A 5 -42.08 24.80 0.81
CA PHE A 5 -41.96 23.41 1.23
C PHE A 5 -42.58 23.22 2.61
N THR A 6 -43.24 22.10 2.85
CA THR A 6 -43.79 21.82 4.18
C THR A 6 -42.69 21.32 5.12
N LEU A 7 -42.81 21.67 6.41
CA LEU A 7 -41.86 21.20 7.44
C LEU A 7 -41.83 19.67 7.55
N ILE A 8 -42.96 19.01 7.30
CA ILE A 8 -43.06 17.55 7.36
C ILE A 8 -42.37 16.87 6.18
N GLU A 9 -42.43 17.45 4.98
CA GLU A 9 -41.69 16.95 3.82
C GLU A 9 -40.18 16.98 4.09
N LEU A 10 -39.68 18.06 4.67
CA LEU A 10 -38.26 18.16 5.00
C LEU A 10 -37.85 17.17 6.10
N LEU A 11 -38.73 16.94 7.09
CA LEU A 11 -38.46 16.04 8.22
C LEU A 11 -38.39 14.56 7.78
N VAL A 12 -39.27 14.12 6.89
CA VAL A 12 -39.21 12.75 6.33
C VAL A 12 -37.93 12.54 5.50
N VAL A 13 -37.51 13.55 4.73
CA VAL A 13 -36.31 13.44 3.89
C VAL A 13 -35.05 13.27 4.73
N ILE A 14 -34.87 14.08 5.78
CA ILE A 14 -33.71 13.92 6.67
C ILE A 14 -33.72 12.58 7.41
N ALA A 15 -34.92 12.06 7.74
CA ALA A 15 -35.06 10.76 8.38
C ALA A 15 -34.61 9.61 7.45
N ILE A 16 -34.99 9.66 6.17
CA ILE A 16 -34.56 8.65 5.18
C ILE A 16 -33.06 8.75 4.91
N ILE A 17 -32.51 9.98 4.73
CA ILE A 17 -31.08 10.18 4.51
C ILE A 17 -30.26 9.64 5.69
N ALA A 18 -30.72 9.83 6.94
CA ALA A 18 -30.04 9.32 8.12
C ALA A 18 -29.92 7.78 8.11
N VAL A 19 -30.99 7.07 7.73
CA VAL A 19 -30.98 5.61 7.65
C VAL A 19 -30.05 5.12 6.53
N LEU A 20 -30.12 5.73 5.35
CA LEU A 20 -29.27 5.34 4.21
C LEU A 20 -27.79 5.62 4.48
N ALA A 21 -27.47 6.75 5.12
CA ALA A 21 -26.10 7.11 5.48
C ALA A 21 -25.46 6.10 6.45
N ALA A 22 -26.22 5.57 7.41
CA ALA A 22 -25.72 4.60 8.38
C ALA A 22 -25.25 3.29 7.72
N VAL A 23 -25.93 2.82 6.67
CA VAL A 23 -25.58 1.56 5.97
C VAL A 23 -24.36 1.75 5.06
N ILE A 24 -24.26 2.90 4.39
CA ILE A 24 -23.23 3.15 3.37
C ILE A 24 -21.82 3.23 3.97
N LEU A 25 -21.69 3.68 5.22
CA LEU A 25 -20.39 3.96 5.85
C LEU A 25 -19.43 2.77 5.83
N PHE A 26 -19.91 1.55 6.14
CA PHE A 26 -19.07 0.35 6.16
C PHE A 26 -18.50 0.00 4.79
N SER A 27 -19.30 0.16 3.73
CA SER A 27 -18.91 -0.14 2.35
C SER A 27 -17.85 0.85 1.85
N VAL A 28 -18.02 2.14 2.18
CA VAL A 28 -17.09 3.20 1.77
C VAL A 28 -15.71 3.02 2.39
N VAL A 29 -15.61 2.66 3.68
CA VAL A 29 -14.32 2.44 4.34
C VAL A 29 -13.55 1.29 3.67
N GLN A 30 -14.21 0.18 3.35
CA GLN A 30 -13.57 -0.93 2.64
C GLN A 30 -13.12 -0.52 1.24
N TYR A 31 -13.91 0.27 0.51
CA TYR A 31 -13.53 0.77 -0.81
C TYR A 31 -12.30 1.68 -0.76
N ILE A 32 -12.24 2.59 0.23
CA ILE A 32 -11.07 3.45 0.46
C ILE A 32 -9.83 2.61 0.75
N ASN A 33 -9.94 1.59 1.60
CA ASN A 33 -8.82 0.69 1.91
C ASN A 33 -8.31 -0.08 0.68
N LYS A 34 -9.21 -0.56 -0.18
CA LYS A 34 -8.82 -1.17 -1.47
C LYS A 34 -8.13 -0.17 -2.41
N GLY A 35 -8.56 1.09 -2.40
CA GLY A 35 -7.89 2.17 -3.15
C GLY A 35 -6.48 2.43 -2.63
N LYS A 36 -6.28 2.45 -1.31
CA LYS A 36 -4.96 2.56 -0.68
C LYS A 36 -4.07 1.36 -1.00
N ASP A 37 -4.61 0.14 -0.98
CA ASP A 37 -3.88 -1.07 -1.39
C ASP A 37 -3.42 -1.00 -2.85
N SER A 38 -4.27 -0.47 -3.73
CA SER A 38 -3.92 -0.26 -5.14
C SER A 38 -2.79 0.77 -5.29
N SER A 39 -2.80 1.84 -4.49
CA SER A 39 -1.71 2.83 -4.45
C SER A 39 -0.40 2.19 -3.99
N ILE A 40 -0.42 1.36 -2.94
CA ILE A 40 0.76 0.62 -2.48
C ILE A 40 1.32 -0.25 -3.61
N GLN A 41 0.49 -1.05 -4.27
CA GLN A 41 0.91 -1.94 -5.36
C GLN A 41 1.52 -1.15 -6.53
N GLY A 42 0.91 -0.01 -6.88
CA GLY A 42 1.43 0.88 -7.93
C GLY A 42 2.80 1.43 -7.58
N ASN A 43 2.97 1.96 -6.37
CA ASN A 43 4.25 2.51 -5.91
C ASN A 43 5.34 1.43 -5.79
N LEU A 44 5.00 0.22 -5.32
CA LEU A 44 5.93 -0.92 -5.32
C LEU A 44 6.35 -1.32 -6.73
N ALA A 45 5.43 -1.28 -7.70
CA ALA A 45 5.73 -1.63 -9.09
C ALA A 45 6.72 -0.67 -9.75
N VAL A 46 6.77 0.60 -9.32
CA VAL A 46 7.75 1.59 -9.80
C VAL A 46 9.18 1.24 -9.36
N LEU A 47 9.34 0.53 -8.23
CA LEU A 47 10.66 0.13 -7.73
C LEU A 47 11.35 -0.91 -8.61
N VAL A 48 10.59 -1.71 -9.36
CA VAL A 48 11.14 -2.74 -10.26
C VAL A 48 12.05 -2.13 -11.35
N PRO A 49 11.55 -1.25 -12.24
CA PRO A 49 12.40 -0.62 -13.26
C PRO A 49 13.46 0.30 -12.65
N ALA A 50 13.19 0.91 -11.49
CA ALA A 50 14.18 1.70 -10.77
C ALA A 50 15.36 0.84 -10.28
N GLY A 51 15.06 -0.36 -9.78
CA GLY A 51 16.05 -1.36 -9.40
C GLY A 51 16.88 -1.81 -10.60
N GLU A 52 16.25 -2.16 -11.72
CA GLU A 52 16.96 -2.53 -12.95
C GLU A 52 17.93 -1.42 -13.40
N ALA A 53 17.47 -0.17 -13.43
CA ALA A 53 18.31 0.98 -13.76
C ALA A 53 19.46 1.16 -12.77
N PHE A 54 19.21 0.99 -11.47
CA PHE A 54 20.23 1.08 -10.43
C PHE A 54 21.32 0.02 -10.61
N TYR A 55 20.92 -1.23 -10.87
CA TYR A 55 21.85 -2.33 -11.08
C TYR A 55 22.69 -2.14 -12.35
N ASN A 56 22.10 -1.63 -13.43
CA ASN A 56 22.82 -1.39 -14.69
C ASN A 56 23.97 -0.36 -14.56
N ILE A 57 23.94 0.50 -13.54
CA ILE A 57 24.98 1.50 -13.28
C ILE A 57 26.06 0.93 -12.37
N GLY A 58 25.67 0.30 -11.26
CA GLY A 58 26.59 -0.14 -10.20
C GLY A 58 26.98 -1.61 -10.22
N ASN A 59 26.29 -2.44 -11.03
CA ASN A 59 26.31 -3.91 -10.95
C ASN A 59 26.02 -4.47 -9.54
N THR A 60 25.30 -3.70 -8.73
CA THR A 60 24.93 -4.03 -7.35
C THR A 60 23.67 -3.28 -6.95
N TYR A 61 22.92 -3.85 -6.02
CA TYR A 61 21.81 -3.19 -5.32
C TYR A 61 22.22 -2.63 -3.96
N GLU A 62 23.51 -2.60 -3.65
CA GLU A 62 24.02 -1.98 -2.43
C GLU A 62 23.50 -0.54 -2.33
N ASN A 63 22.93 -0.18 -1.17
CA ASN A 63 22.27 1.10 -0.91
C ASN A 63 21.01 1.40 -1.74
N PHE A 64 20.49 0.46 -2.53
CA PHE A 64 19.24 0.68 -3.29
C PHE A 64 18.07 1.11 -2.40
N CYS A 65 17.91 0.47 -1.24
CA CYS A 65 16.85 0.79 -0.29
C CYS A 65 16.98 2.18 0.38
N SER A 66 18.15 2.80 0.28
CA SER A 66 18.39 4.19 0.71
C SER A 66 18.36 5.18 -0.46
N GLY A 67 18.07 4.71 -1.68
CA GLY A 67 18.04 5.51 -2.89
C GLY A 67 16.74 6.29 -3.07
N ASN A 68 16.80 7.34 -3.89
CA ASN A 68 15.68 8.25 -4.14
C ASN A 68 14.42 7.56 -4.67
N ALA A 69 14.55 6.45 -5.40
CA ALA A 69 13.41 5.70 -5.91
C ALA A 69 12.52 5.17 -4.77
N VAL A 70 13.14 4.63 -3.71
CA VAL A 70 12.43 4.12 -2.53
C VAL A 70 11.85 5.28 -1.71
N THR A 71 12.62 6.35 -1.51
CA THR A 71 12.12 7.56 -0.82
C THR A 71 10.92 8.19 -1.52
N ASN A 72 10.93 8.24 -2.86
CA ASN A 72 9.83 8.77 -3.65
C ASN A 72 8.61 7.84 -3.62
N ALA A 73 8.81 6.52 -3.65
CA ALA A 73 7.71 5.57 -3.50
C ALA A 73 7.05 5.73 -2.11
N ILE A 74 7.85 5.89 -1.05
CA ILE A 74 7.35 6.14 0.31
C ILE A 74 6.50 7.41 0.38
N SER A 75 6.95 8.51 -0.22
CA SER A 75 6.22 9.79 -0.13
C SER A 75 4.93 9.82 -0.96
N GLN A 76 4.76 8.91 -1.91
CA GLN A 76 3.55 8.77 -2.73
C GLN A 76 2.61 7.68 -2.22
N MET A 77 3.05 6.85 -1.27
CA MET A 77 2.21 5.87 -0.62
C MET A 77 1.31 6.51 0.43
N PRO A 78 0.09 5.97 0.66
CA PRO A 78 -0.76 6.43 1.74
C PRO A 78 -0.11 6.12 3.10
N GLU A 79 -0.25 7.04 4.05
CA GLU A 79 0.19 6.82 5.43
C GLU A 79 -0.47 5.56 6.01
N ASN A 80 0.35 4.70 6.61
CA ASN A 80 -0.07 3.48 7.28
C ASN A 80 0.53 3.46 8.69
N PRO A 81 -0.16 4.04 9.70
CA PRO A 81 0.31 4.04 11.09
C PRO A 81 0.46 2.64 11.69
N SER A 82 -0.19 1.64 11.07
CA SER A 82 -0.05 0.23 11.44
C SER A 82 0.92 -0.51 10.52
N GLY A 83 1.77 0.22 9.82
CA GLY A 83 2.87 -0.26 9.01
C GLY A 83 3.91 -1.01 9.84
N ILE A 84 4.75 -1.79 9.15
CA ILE A 84 5.56 -2.82 9.79
C ILE A 84 7.00 -2.35 9.98
N CYS A 85 7.53 -1.62 9.01
CA CYS A 85 8.89 -1.09 9.08
C CYS A 85 8.88 0.36 9.58
N ALA A 86 9.72 0.61 10.59
CA ALA A 86 9.90 1.91 11.18
C ALA A 86 10.74 2.83 10.27
N GLY A 87 10.59 4.14 10.47
CA GLY A 87 11.37 5.16 9.76
C GLY A 87 10.70 5.74 8.52
N ASN A 88 9.44 5.39 8.24
CA ASN A 88 8.63 6.07 7.23
C ASN A 88 7.12 5.96 7.48
N ASP A 89 6.36 6.95 7.03
CA ASP A 89 4.91 7.06 7.28
C ASP A 89 4.08 6.01 6.53
N ALA A 90 4.63 5.43 5.46
CA ALA A 90 3.99 4.37 4.66
C ALA A 90 4.17 2.96 5.26
N GLY A 91 5.09 2.80 6.22
CA GLY A 91 5.46 1.50 6.77
C GLY A 91 6.09 0.53 5.76
N LEU A 92 6.71 1.06 4.70
CA LEU A 92 7.39 0.29 3.66
C LEU A 92 8.68 -0.31 4.22
N CYS A 93 8.83 -1.61 4.05
CA CYS A 93 10.07 -2.34 4.27
C CYS A 93 10.82 -2.43 2.94
N CYS A 94 12.11 -2.13 2.94
CA CYS A 94 12.99 -2.42 1.81
C CYS A 94 14.25 -3.06 2.35
N ASN A 95 14.57 -4.25 1.85
CA ASN A 95 15.73 -5.02 2.26
C ASN A 95 16.56 -5.41 1.04
N VAL A 96 17.87 -5.34 1.18
CA VAL A 96 18.86 -5.82 0.20
C VAL A 96 19.57 -7.03 0.79
N ILE A 97 19.84 -8.07 -0.01
CA ILE A 97 20.67 -9.21 0.43
C ILE A 97 22.08 -8.70 0.72
N GLU A 98 22.76 -9.34 1.68
CA GLU A 98 24.22 -9.20 1.83
C GLU A 98 24.92 -9.31 0.47
N ASN A 99 25.85 -8.39 0.20
CA ASN A 99 26.56 -8.20 -1.08
C ASN A 99 25.74 -7.58 -2.23
N GLY A 100 24.52 -7.10 -1.98
CA GLY A 100 23.78 -6.31 -2.98
C GLY A 100 23.28 -7.10 -4.19
N SER A 101 23.13 -8.42 -4.07
CA SER A 101 22.77 -9.29 -5.19
C SER A 101 21.27 -9.30 -5.55
N ALA A 102 20.41 -8.96 -4.59
CA ALA A 102 18.97 -8.81 -4.81
C ALA A 102 18.36 -7.87 -3.76
N TRP A 103 17.14 -7.43 -4.01
CA TRP A 103 16.34 -6.65 -3.07
C TRP A 103 14.88 -7.11 -3.08
N MET A 104 14.19 -6.80 -1.98
CA MET A 104 12.74 -6.91 -1.86
C MET A 104 12.20 -5.70 -1.12
N ALA A 105 11.14 -5.11 -1.66
CA ALA A 105 10.34 -4.11 -0.99
C ALA A 105 8.95 -4.64 -0.71
N CYS A 106 8.37 -4.31 0.44
CA CYS A 106 7.03 -4.75 0.80
C CYS A 106 6.35 -3.79 1.79
N ALA A 107 5.04 -3.70 1.71
CA ALA A 107 4.23 -2.84 2.56
C ALA A 107 2.92 -3.52 2.94
N LYS A 108 2.47 -3.29 4.19
CA LYS A 108 1.24 -3.89 4.71
C LYS A 108 0.01 -3.37 3.97
N GLY A 109 -0.93 -4.27 3.66
CA GLY A 109 -2.24 -3.87 3.16
C GLY A 109 -3.13 -3.23 4.24
N PHE A 110 -4.12 -2.46 3.80
CA PHE A 110 -5.21 -1.88 4.60
C PHE A 110 -6.42 -2.82 4.67
N THR A 111 -6.66 -3.64 3.63
CA THR A 111 -7.80 -4.56 3.60
C THR A 111 -7.56 -5.79 4.49
N ASP A 112 -6.36 -6.38 4.43
CA ASP A 112 -5.98 -7.54 5.22
C ASP A 112 -4.68 -7.23 5.99
N PRO A 113 -4.73 -7.04 7.32
CA PRO A 113 -3.56 -6.66 8.11
C PRO A 113 -2.54 -7.79 8.26
N THR A 114 -2.87 -9.04 7.86
CA THR A 114 -1.96 -10.18 7.92
C THR A 114 -1.10 -10.32 6.67
N LYS A 115 -1.44 -9.57 5.61
CA LYS A 115 -0.80 -9.63 4.30
C LYS A 115 -0.06 -8.34 3.98
N ALA A 116 1.02 -8.47 3.23
CA ALA A 116 1.80 -7.37 2.68
C ALA A 116 1.97 -7.57 1.18
N PHE A 117 1.85 -6.49 0.42
CA PHE A 117 2.22 -6.47 -0.99
C PHE A 117 3.74 -6.37 -1.09
N CYS A 118 4.32 -7.03 -2.07
CA CYS A 118 5.76 -7.00 -2.29
C CYS A 118 6.11 -6.79 -3.78
N ALA A 119 7.35 -6.37 -4.00
CA ALA A 119 8.05 -6.40 -5.25
C ALA A 119 9.51 -6.82 -5.00
N ASP A 120 10.13 -7.52 -5.93
CA ASP A 120 11.54 -7.94 -5.84
C ASP A 120 12.37 -7.55 -7.06
N SER A 121 13.69 -7.74 -6.94
CA SER A 121 14.68 -7.44 -7.98
C SER A 121 14.57 -8.27 -9.25
N ARG A 122 13.74 -9.32 -9.27
CA ARG A 122 13.44 -10.12 -10.48
C ARG A 122 12.22 -9.58 -11.22
N GLY A 123 11.62 -8.50 -10.72
CA GLY A 123 10.39 -7.93 -11.24
C GLY A 123 9.12 -8.68 -10.85
N ILE A 124 9.20 -9.61 -9.89
CA ILE A 124 8.01 -10.30 -9.38
C ILE A 124 7.30 -9.39 -8.39
N LYS A 125 5.97 -9.31 -8.54
CA LYS A 125 5.05 -8.58 -7.65
C LYS A 125 4.02 -9.58 -7.13
N GLY A 126 3.63 -9.44 -5.88
CA GLY A 126 2.79 -10.43 -5.23
C GLY A 126 2.43 -10.06 -3.81
N ILE A 127 1.98 -11.06 -3.07
CA ILE A 127 1.58 -10.94 -1.67
C ILE A 127 2.39 -11.91 -0.83
N VAL A 128 2.86 -11.43 0.32
CA VAL A 128 3.57 -12.20 1.34
C VAL A 128 2.91 -12.00 2.69
N SER A 129 3.26 -12.82 3.68
CA SER A 129 2.83 -12.56 5.05
C SER A 129 3.50 -11.31 5.58
N ILE A 130 2.82 -10.62 6.50
CA ILE A 130 3.38 -9.51 7.28
C ILE A 130 4.72 -9.86 7.95
N TYR A 131 4.86 -11.10 8.42
CA TYR A 131 6.08 -11.58 9.09
C TYR A 131 7.26 -11.65 8.12
N ASN A 132 7.05 -12.21 6.92
CA ASN A 132 8.07 -12.33 5.89
C ASN A 132 8.52 -10.95 5.38
N CYS A 133 7.60 -9.98 5.38
CA CYS A 133 7.91 -8.61 5.03
C CYS A 133 8.80 -7.92 6.08
N PHE A 134 8.52 -8.11 7.37
CA PHE A 134 9.28 -7.48 8.45
C PHE A 134 10.70 -8.02 8.59
N GLN A 135 10.84 -9.35 8.60
CA GLN A 135 12.07 -9.99 9.01
C GLN A 135 13.15 -9.96 7.92
N GLY A 136 12.79 -9.60 6.68
CA GLY A 136 13.71 -9.64 5.54
C GLY A 136 14.26 -11.04 5.24
N VAL A 137 13.69 -12.09 5.87
CA VAL A 137 14.19 -13.48 5.80
C VAL A 137 13.99 -14.06 4.40
N ILE A 138 13.05 -13.52 3.64
CA ILE A 138 12.82 -13.87 2.24
C ILE A 138 13.01 -12.62 1.40
N TYR A 139 14.01 -12.64 0.53
CA TYR A 139 14.32 -11.56 -0.43
C TYR A 139 13.66 -11.79 -1.80
N MET A 140 12.59 -12.57 -1.80
CA MET A 140 11.83 -12.95 -2.97
C MET A 140 10.35 -12.69 -2.72
N CYS A 141 9.71 -11.99 -3.64
CA CYS A 141 8.28 -11.73 -3.57
C CYS A 141 7.49 -12.94 -4.05
N ASN A 142 7.63 -14.10 -3.40
CA ASN A 142 6.88 -15.29 -3.77
C ASN A 142 6.78 -16.32 -2.62
N LEU A 143 5.73 -16.23 -1.80
CA LEU A 143 5.37 -17.29 -0.85
C LEU A 143 3.89 -17.61 -0.79
N TYR A 144 3.06 -16.98 -1.62
CA TYR A 144 1.67 -17.36 -1.82
C TYR A 144 1.33 -17.21 -3.30
N SER A 145 1.83 -18.14 -4.11
CA SER A 145 1.02 -18.58 -5.25
C SER A 145 -0.20 -19.27 -4.64
N GLU A 146 -1.39 -18.80 -4.95
CA GLU A 146 -2.56 -19.68 -4.89
C GLU A 146 -2.30 -20.97 -5.68
#